data_AF-A0A957C8W1-F1
#
_entry.id   AF-A0A957C8W1-F1
#
_cell.length_a   1.000
_cell.length_b   1.000
_cell.length_c   1.000
_cell.angle_alpha   90.00
_cell.angle_beta   90.00
_cell.angle_gamma   90.00
#
_symmetry.space_group_name_H-M   'P 1'
#
loop_
_entity.id
_entity.type
_entity.pdbx_description
1 polymer ?
#
loop_
_entity_poly.entity_id
_entity_poly.type
_entity_poly.pdbx_seq_one_letter_code
_entity_poly.pdbx_strand_id
1 'polypeptide(L)' 'MNSRKRLLSILLALVVLAGTAVAIGAFVIPTAEDLLVQSLETSQTITDGHAIIEVSVDIPDNAMSGTVEAWGRLDAGPNG' A
#
# COMPACT_ATOMS: atom_id res chain seq x y z
N MET A 1 -2.55 50.28 5.18
CA MET A 1 -2.91 49.00 4.54
C MET A 1 -4.25 48.54 5.11
N ASN A 2 -5.34 48.56 4.33
CA ASN A 2 -6.70 48.38 4.85
C ASN A 2 -6.92 46.99 5.47
N SER A 3 -7.20 46.93 6.78
CA SER A 3 -7.37 45.70 7.56
C SER A 3 -8.39 44.73 6.96
N ARG A 4 -9.42 45.24 6.26
CA ARG A 4 -10.39 44.41 5.52
C ARG A 4 -9.77 43.62 4.36
N LYS A 5 -8.85 44.24 3.60
CA LYS A 5 -8.15 43.56 2.49
C LYS A 5 -7.24 42.46 3.01
N ARG A 6 -6.59 42.69 4.17
CA ARG A 6 -5.72 41.72 4.83
C ARG A 6 -6.50 40.52 5.37
N LEU A 7 -7.68 40.76 5.94
CA LEU A 7 -8.57 39.71 6.43
C LEU A 7 -9.12 38.85 5.28
N LEU A 8 -9.54 39.48 4.18
CA LEU A 8 -9.98 38.79 2.97
C LEU A 8 -8.86 37.93 2.35
N SER A 9 -7.62 38.43 2.29
CA SER A 9 -6.50 37.64 1.79
C SER A 9 -6.16 36.43 2.66
N ILE A 10 -6.31 36.55 3.98
CA ILE A 10 -6.07 35.42 4.91
C ILE A 10 -7.16 34.36 4.74
N LEU A 11 -8.42 34.77 4.62
CA LEU A 11 -9.53 33.85 4.37
C LEU A 11 -9.38 33.11 3.03
N LEU A 12 -8.98 33.83 1.98
CA LEU A 12 -8.72 33.22 0.68
C LEU A 12 -7.59 32.18 0.76
N ALA A 13 -6.49 32.52 1.44
CA ALA A 13 -5.37 31.60 1.64
C ALA A 13 -5.80 30.33 2.41
N LEU A 14 -6.62 30.48 3.45
CA LEU A 14 -7.18 29.36 4.21
C LEU A 14 -8.09 28.46 3.36
N VAL A 15 -8.93 29.04 2.51
CA VAL A 15 -9.81 28.27 1.60
C VAL A 15 -8.99 27.49 0.58
N VAL A 16 -7.95 28.10 0.01
CA VAL A 16 -7.05 27.42 -0.94
C VAL A 16 -6.31 26.26 -0.24
N LEU A 17 -5.79 26.50 0.97
CA LEU A 17 -5.08 25.48 1.74
C LEU A 17 -5.99 24.31 2.17
N ALA A 18 -7.24 24.60 2.54
CA ALA A 18 -8.23 23.57 2.85
C ALA A 18 -8.63 22.77 1.61
N GLY A 19 -8.79 23.44 0.45
CA GLY A 19 -9.12 22.79 -0.81
C GLY A 19 -8.04 21.82 -1.28
N THR A 20 -6.76 22.17 -1.14
CA THR A 20 -5.65 21.28 -1.53
C THR A 20 -5.52 20.07 -0.62
N ALA A 21 -5.76 20.21 0.68
CA ALA A 21 -5.71 19.09 1.62
C ALA A 21 -6.79 18.02 1.32
N VAL A 22 -8.01 18.43 0.98
CA VAL A 22 -9.10 17.52 0.61
C VAL A 22 -8.82 16.82 -0.71
N ALA A 23 -8.23 17.52 -1.69
CA ALA A 23 -7.85 16.93 -2.97
C ALA A 23 -6.76 15.85 -2.82
N ILE A 24 -5.86 15.95 -1.84
CA ILE A 24 -4.85 14.91 -1.59
C ILE A 24 -5.48 13.72 -0.85
N GLY A 25 -6.38 13.97 0.12
CA GLY A 25 -7.00 12.91 0.91
C GLY A 25 -8.01 12.04 0.14
N ALA A 26 -8.70 12.59 -0.85
CA ALA A 26 -9.71 11.86 -1.62
C ALA A 26 -9.14 10.98 -2.76
N PHE A 27 -7.89 11.22 -3.17
CA PHE A 27 -7.29 10.57 -4.35
C PHE A 27 -6.15 9.59 -4.00
N VAL A 28 -5.79 9.44 -2.72
CA VAL A 28 -4.64 8.62 -2.30
C VAL A 28 -5.10 7.53 -1.31
N ILE A 29 -6.24 6.90 -1.60
CA ILE A 29 -6.59 5.64 -0.95
C ILE A 29 -6.53 4.59 -2.06
N PRO A 30 -5.40 3.90 -2.24
CA PRO A 30 -5.32 2.81 -3.21
C PRO A 30 -6.36 1.76 -2.85
N THR A 31 -7.03 1.22 -3.86
CA THR A 31 -7.97 0.12 -3.64
C THR A 31 -7.19 -1.15 -3.29
N ALA A 32 -7.89 -2.14 -2.74
CA ALA A 32 -7.26 -3.45 -2.46
C ALA A 32 -6.71 -4.11 -3.74
N GLU A 33 -7.35 -3.84 -4.88
CA GLU A 33 -6.91 -4.31 -6.20
C GLU A 33 -5.62 -3.61 -6.64
N ASP A 34 -5.54 -2.28 -6.49
CA ASP A 34 -4.33 -1.52 -6.84
C ASP A 34 -3.11 -2.00 -6.04
N LEU A 35 -3.32 -2.28 -4.74
CA LEU A 35 -2.26 -2.82 -3.86
C LEU A 35 -1.83 -4.23 -4.28
N LEU A 36 -2.77 -5.08 -4.69
CA LEU A 36 -2.47 -6.42 -5.18
C LEU A 36 -1.69 -6.37 -6.50
N VAL A 37 -2.16 -5.60 -7.47
CA VAL A 37 -1.48 -5.43 -8.76
C VAL A 37 -0.06 -4.89 -8.57
N GLN A 38 0.11 -3.85 -7.76
CA GLN A 38 1.42 -3.29 -7.45
C GLN A 38 2.35 -4.32 -6.79
N SER A 39 1.82 -5.15 -5.89
CA SER A 39 2.60 -6.22 -5.26
C SER A 39 3.05 -7.28 -6.27
N LEU A 40 2.16 -7.66 -7.20
CA LEU A 40 2.45 -8.64 -8.25
C LEU A 40 3.46 -8.08 -9.26
N GLU A 41 3.35 -6.84 -9.70
CA GLU A 41 4.33 -6.17 -10.57
C GLU A 41 5.71 -6.08 -9.90
N THR A 42 5.75 -5.79 -8.61
CA THR A 42 7.01 -5.80 -7.85
C THR A 42 7.59 -7.22 -7.78
N SER A 43 6.75 -8.24 -7.62
CA SER A 43 7.15 -9.64 -7.59
C SER A 43 7.47 -10.23 -8.97
N GLN A 44 7.05 -9.65 -10.09
CA GLN A 44 7.35 -10.14 -11.45
C GLN A 44 8.86 -10.10 -11.79
N THR A 45 9.67 -9.40 -10.99
CA THR A 45 11.14 -9.47 -11.09
C THR A 45 11.72 -10.76 -10.47
N ILE A 46 10.91 -11.53 -9.76
CA ILE A 46 11.30 -12.76 -9.07
C ILE A 46 10.98 -13.95 -9.99
N THR A 47 11.96 -14.32 -10.83
CA THR A 47 11.88 -15.50 -11.71
C THR A 47 11.99 -16.81 -10.91
N ASP A 48 12.80 -16.79 -9.85
CA ASP A 48 12.99 -17.88 -8.89
C ASP A 48 12.75 -17.33 -7.47
N GLY A 49 11.74 -17.87 -6.78
CA GLY A 49 11.34 -17.45 -5.44
C GLY A 49 11.59 -18.55 -4.41
N HIS A 50 12.13 -18.19 -3.25
CA HIS A 50 12.23 -19.05 -2.07
C HIS A 50 11.55 -18.37 -0.89
N ALA A 51 10.63 -19.07 -0.24
CA ALA A 51 9.91 -18.60 0.93
C ALA A 51 10.07 -19.59 2.08
N ILE A 52 10.43 -19.07 3.26
CA ILE A 52 10.41 -19.83 4.51
C ILE A 52 9.15 -19.38 5.26
N ILE A 53 8.24 -20.31 5.51
CA ILE A 53 6.94 -20.08 6.12
C ILE A 53 6.97 -20.69 7.51
N GLU A 54 6.85 -19.86 8.54
CA GLU A 54 6.64 -20.33 9.90
C GLU A 54 5.14 -20.35 10.20
N VAL A 55 4.63 -21.51 10.61
CA VAL A 55 3.24 -21.70 10.98
C VAL A 55 3.19 -21.99 12.47
N SER A 56 2.52 -21.13 13.24
CA SER A 56 2.18 -21.37 14.63
C SER A 56 0.68 -21.51 14.77
N VAL A 57 0.23 -22.60 15.38
CA VAL A 57 -1.16 -22.89 15.68
C VAL A 57 -1.29 -23.01 17.19
N ASP A 58 -1.90 -22.01 17.81
CA ASP A 58 -2.24 -22.02 19.22
C ASP A 58 -3.69 -22.47 19.42
N ILE A 59 -3.86 -23.60 20.12
CA ILE A 59 -5.14 -24.17 20.55
C ILE A 59 -5.14 -24.10 22.09
N PRO A 60 -6.29 -23.87 22.77
CA PRO A 60 -6.35 -23.65 24.21
C PRO A 60 -5.51 -24.59 25.08
N ASP A 61 -5.41 -25.87 24.69
CA ASP A 61 -4.67 -26.89 25.44
C ASP A 61 -3.32 -27.26 24.81
N ASN A 62 -3.00 -26.79 23.60
CA ASN A 62 -1.78 -27.13 22.89
C ASN A 62 -1.36 -26.05 21.90
N ALA A 63 -0.07 -25.71 21.92
CA ALA A 63 0.58 -24.93 20.87
C ALA A 63 1.38 -25.88 19.97
N MET A 64 1.27 -25.71 18.66
CA MET A 64 2.09 -26.41 17.68
C MET A 64 2.69 -25.40 16.71
N SER A 65 4.00 -25.47 16.51
CA SER A 65 4.69 -24.68 15.48
C SER A 65 5.48 -25.57 14.54
N GLY A 66 5.63 -25.11 13.29
CA GLY A 66 6.41 -25.77 12.27
C GLY A 66 6.89 -24.80 11.21
N THR A 67 8.07 -25.07 10.66
CA THR A 67 8.64 -24.29 9.56
C THR A 67 8.58 -25.10 8.27
N VAL A 68 8.12 -24.47 7.19
CA VAL A 68 8.03 -25.06 5.86
C VAL A 68 8.83 -24.18 4.89
N GLU A 69 9.65 -24.80 4.06
CA GLU A 69 10.37 -24.13 2.99
C GLU A 69 9.67 -24.41 1.65
N ALA A 70 9.47 -23.37 0.85
CA ALA A 70 8.79 -23.44 -0.44
C ALA A 70 9.64 -22.76 -1.52
N TRP A 71 9.86 -23.47 -2.62
CA TRP A 71 10.54 -22.96 -3.81
C TRP A 71 9.55 -22.90 -4.98
N GLY A 72 9.48 -21.75 -5.64
CA GLY A 72 8.66 -21.55 -6.83
C GLY A 72 9.51 -21.00 -7.95
N ARG A 73 9.37 -21.55 -9.16
CA ARG A 73 9.94 -20.98 -10.38
C ARG A 73 8.82 -20.56 -11.29
N LEU A 74 8.88 -19.31 -11.77
CA LEU A 74 7.96 -18.82 -12.77
C LEU A 74 8.57 -19.11 -14.15
N ASP A 75 8.20 -20.24 -14.75
CA ASP A 75 8.55 -20.55 -16.14
C ASP A 75 7.66 -19.70 -17.07
N ALA A 76 8.04 -18.44 -17.28
CA ALA A 76 7.47 -17.61 -18.34
C ALA A 76 7.89 -18.20 -19.70
N GLY A 77 6.99 -18.96 -20.32
CA GLY A 77 7.15 -19.47 -21.68
C GLY A 77 7.29 -18.33 -22.70
N PRO A 78 7.60 -18.62 -23.98
CA PRO A 78 8.03 -17.64 -24.98
C PRO A 78 7.02 -16.52 -25.32
N ASN A 79 5.81 -16.54 -24.74
CA ASN A 79 4.76 -15.58 -25.00
C ASN A 79 4.45 -14.61 -23.86
N GLY A 80 5.16 -14.65 -22.72
CA GLY A 80 5.04 -13.66 -21.64
C GLY A 80 3.62 -13.54 -21.08
#